data_AF-A0A3C0FY12-F1
#
_entry.id   AF-A0A3C0FY12-F1
#
_cell.length_a   1.000
_cell.length_b   1.000
_cell.length_c   1.000
_cell.angle_alpha   90.00
_cell.angle_beta   90.00
_cell.angle_gamma   90.00
#
_symmetry.space_group_name_H-M   'P 1'
#
loop_
_entity.id
_entity.type
_entity.pdbx_description
1 polymer ?
#
loop_
_entity_poly.entity_id
_entity_poly.type
_entity_poly.pdbx_seq_one_letter_code
_entity_poly.pdbx_strand_id
1 'polypeptide(L)'
;WLVNTGWSGGGYGVGSRMKIAYTRGLLNAALNGDLENAEFATDPFFGLAYPTACGDIPADVLNPRESWKDKAAYDKAATNLTGLFEKNFAKF
;
A
#
# COMPACT_ATOMS: atom_id res chain seq x y z
N TRP A 1 4.62 10.32 -5.20
CA TRP A 1 4.11 9.40 -4.15
C TRP A 1 2.69 9.01 -4.45
N LEU A 2 2.34 7.73 -4.28
CA LEU A 2 0.95 7.25 -4.26
C LEU A 2 0.62 6.88 -2.81
N VAL A 3 -0.42 7.50 -2.23
CA VAL A 3 -0.73 7.33 -0.80
C VAL A 3 -2.14 6.78 -0.65
N ASN A 4 -2.26 5.60 -0.04
CA ASN A 4 -3.57 5.02 0.32
C ASN A 4 -4.06 5.59 1.65
N THR A 5 -5.10 6.44 1.59
CA THR A 5 -5.83 6.96 2.76
C THR A 5 -7.16 6.24 3.00
N GLY A 6 -7.40 5.15 2.28
CA GLY A 6 -8.57 4.29 2.34
C GLY A 6 -8.45 3.21 3.41
N TRP A 7 -8.54 1.94 3.00
CA TRP A 7 -8.60 0.78 3.88
C TRP A 7 -7.31 -0.07 3.80
N SER A 8 -7.06 -0.83 4.87
CA SER A 8 -5.95 -1.79 5.00
C SER A 8 -6.42 -3.04 5.75
N GLY A 9 -5.67 -4.14 5.62
CA GLY A 9 -5.93 -5.43 6.29
C GLY A 9 -7.11 -6.24 5.78
N GLY A 10 -7.78 -5.80 4.73
CA GLY A 10 -8.93 -6.47 4.13
C GLY A 10 -9.70 -5.56 3.18
N GLY A 11 -10.63 -6.16 2.41
CA GLY A 11 -11.63 -5.40 1.66
C GLY A 11 -12.62 -4.68 2.59
N TYR A 12 -13.48 -3.83 2.00
CA TYR A 12 -14.53 -3.15 2.77
C TYR A 12 -15.39 -4.17 3.56
N GLY A 13 -15.63 -3.88 4.84
CA GLY A 13 -16.35 -4.76 5.77
C GLY A 13 -15.49 -5.79 6.49
N VAL A 14 -14.24 -6.03 6.04
CA VAL A 14 -13.28 -6.95 6.70
C VAL A 14 -12.07 -6.18 7.22
N GLY A 15 -11.48 -5.31 6.40
CA GLY A 15 -10.38 -4.45 6.77
C GLY A 15 -10.84 -3.23 7.59
N SER A 16 -9.87 -2.45 8.03
CA SER A 16 -10.10 -1.19 8.74
C SER A 16 -9.58 -0.01 7.95
N ARG A 17 -10.11 1.19 8.22
CA ARG A 17 -9.54 2.43 7.68
C ARG A 17 -8.08 2.56 8.11
N MET A 18 -7.21 3.03 7.20
CA MET A 18 -5.82 3.34 7.53
C MET A 18 -5.77 4.32 8.70
N LYS A 19 -5.00 4.02 9.74
CA LYS A 19 -4.86 4.93 10.88
C LYS A 19 -4.23 6.23 10.40
N ILE A 20 -4.86 7.36 10.69
CA ILE A 20 -4.40 8.68 10.23
C ILE A 20 -2.96 9.00 10.67
N ALA A 21 -2.54 8.47 11.83
CA ALA A 21 -1.16 8.59 12.30
C ALA A 21 -0.14 7.99 11.33
N TYR A 22 -0.43 6.84 10.72
CA TYR A 22 0.46 6.20 9.75
C TYR A 22 0.53 7.01 8.45
N THR A 23 -0.60 7.50 7.94
CA THR A 23 -0.61 8.36 6.75
C THR A 23 0.18 9.66 6.99
N ARG A 24 0.03 10.28 8.16
CA ARG A 24 0.82 11.47 8.53
C ARG A 24 2.30 11.16 8.67
N GLY A 25 2.65 10.01 9.26
CA GLY A 25 4.03 9.54 9.35
C GLY A 25 4.68 9.37 7.98
N LEU A 26 4.01 8.67 7.06
CA LEU A 26 4.48 8.49 5.67
C LEU A 26 4.65 9.83 4.95
N LEU A 27 3.68 10.73 5.10
CA LEU A 27 3.75 12.05 4.48
C LEU A 27 4.93 12.87 5.02
N ASN A 28 5.12 12.88 6.35
CA ASN A 28 6.25 13.59 6.96
C ASN A 28 7.58 13.01 6.50
N ALA A 29 7.72 11.68 6.46
CA ALA A 29 8.93 11.02 5.98
C ALA A 29 9.24 11.37 4.50
N ALA A 30 8.20 11.44 3.66
CA ALA A 30 8.34 11.87 2.28
C ALA A 30 8.75 13.36 2.15
N LEU A 31 8.24 14.23 3.02
CA LEU A 31 8.54 15.66 3.01
C LEU A 31 9.90 16.00 3.62
N ASN A 32 10.36 15.23 4.60
CA ASN A 32 11.64 15.40 5.27
C ASN A 32 12.82 14.85 4.46
N GLY A 33 12.56 14.10 3.39
CA GLY A 33 13.59 13.39 2.62
C GLY A 33 14.02 12.06 3.25
N ASP A 34 13.39 11.62 4.35
CA ASP A 34 13.72 10.38 5.05
C ASP A 34 13.60 9.15 4.12
N LEU A 35 12.66 9.22 3.16
CA LEU A 35 12.44 8.15 2.18
C LEU A 35 13.43 8.16 1.00
N GLU A 36 14.29 9.17 0.85
CA GLU A 36 15.27 9.21 -0.25
C GLU A 36 16.39 8.17 -0.07
N ASN A 37 16.68 7.81 1.18
CA ASN A 37 17.72 6.83 1.55
C ASN A 37 17.13 5.54 2.12
N ALA A 38 15.80 5.37 2.06
CA ALA A 38 15.14 4.18 2.57
C ALA A 38 15.32 3.00 1.59
N GLU A 39 15.26 1.78 2.13
CA GLU A 39 15.15 0.58 1.31
C GLU A 39 13.72 0.42 0.80
N PHE A 40 13.59 0.01 -0.46
CA PHE A 40 12.31 -0.24 -1.10
C PHE A 40 12.22 -1.66 -1.60
N ALA A 41 11.02 -2.22 -1.49
CA ALA A 41 10.63 -3.44 -2.17
C ALA A 41 9.61 -3.11 -3.27
N THR A 42 9.49 -4.00 -4.25
CA THR A 42 8.57 -3.84 -5.37
C THR A 42 7.30 -4.65 -5.11
N ASP A 43 6.16 -4.00 -5.23
CA ASP A 43 4.85 -4.67 -5.25
C ASP A 43 4.69 -5.49 -6.55
N PRO A 44 4.39 -6.80 -6.46
CA PRO A 44 4.32 -7.67 -7.64
C PRO A 44 3.10 -7.41 -8.54
N PHE A 45 2.09 -6.66 -8.09
CA PHE A 45 0.85 -6.45 -8.85
C PHE A 45 0.88 -5.18 -9.69
N PHE A 46 1.21 -4.04 -9.09
CA PHE A 46 1.30 -2.73 -9.74
C PHE A 46 2.72 -2.34 -10.14
N GLY A 47 3.75 -3.07 -9.69
CA GLY A 47 5.15 -2.74 -9.95
C GLY A 47 5.62 -1.48 -9.20
N LEU A 48 4.88 -1.04 -8.19
CA LEU A 48 5.21 0.15 -7.41
C LEU A 48 6.27 -0.18 -6.35
N ALA A 49 7.21 0.74 -6.14
CA ALA A 49 8.13 0.68 -5.02
C ALA A 49 7.42 1.13 -3.72
N TYR A 50 7.56 0.36 -2.65
CA TYR A 50 7.12 0.73 -1.30
C TYR A 50 8.29 0.63 -0.31
N PRO A 51 8.38 1.54 0.69
CA PRO A 51 9.47 1.49 1.66
C PRO A 51 9.32 0.27 2.57
N THR A 52 10.40 -0.44 2.86
CA THR A 52 10.40 -1.62 3.74
C THR A 52 10.36 -1.23 5.22
N ALA A 53 10.74 0.00 5.55
CA ALA A 53 10.66 0.61 6.87
C ALA A 53 10.39 2.12 6.76
N CYS A 54 9.67 2.70 7.74
CA CYS A 54 9.41 4.14 7.81
C CYS A 54 9.06 4.56 9.24
N GLY A 55 10.05 4.99 10.01
CA GLY A 55 9.87 5.38 11.42
C GLY A 55 9.20 4.29 12.24
N ASP A 56 8.20 4.67 13.04
CA ASP A 56 7.44 3.75 13.91
C ASP A 56 6.26 3.06 13.20
N ILE A 57 6.16 3.16 11.88
CA ILE A 57 5.07 2.52 11.14
C ILE A 57 5.37 1.01 11.04
N PRO A 58 4.45 0.15 11.50
CA PRO A 58 4.63 -1.29 11.42
C PRO A 58 4.88 -1.78 9.99
N ALA A 59 5.84 -2.70 9.81
CA ALA A 59 6.22 -3.21 8.49
C ALA A 59 5.06 -3.91 7.75
N ASP A 60 4.14 -4.54 8.48
CA ASP A 60 2.93 -5.15 7.95
C ASP A 60 1.90 -4.12 7.42
N VAL A 61 1.99 -2.86 7.86
CA VAL A 61 1.20 -1.75 7.30
C VAL A 61 1.82 -1.23 6.01
N LEU A 62 3.16 -1.26 5.90
CA LEU A 62 3.90 -0.82 4.70
C LEU A 62 3.77 -1.83 3.55
N ASN A 63 3.76 -3.12 3.86
CA ASN A 63 3.43 -4.17 2.91
C ASN A 63 1.94 -4.55 3.04
N PRO A 64 1.04 -4.08 2.16
CA PRO A 64 -0.39 -4.31 2.30
C PRO A 64 -0.78 -5.79 2.27
N ARG A 65 -0.02 -6.66 1.57
CA ARG A 65 -0.25 -8.11 1.60
C ARG A 65 -0.07 -8.67 3.00
N GLU A 66 0.88 -8.13 3.76
CA GLU A 66 1.15 -8.57 5.12
C GLU A 66 0.07 -8.16 6.12
N SER A 67 -0.62 -7.04 5.90
CA SER A 67 -1.77 -6.65 6.72
C SER A 67 -2.99 -7.58 6.60
N TRP A 68 -3.14 -8.31 5.49
CA TRP A 68 -4.29 -9.20 5.28
C TRP A 68 -4.09 -10.54 5.99
N LYS A 69 -5.14 -11.00 6.68
CA LYS A 69 -5.13 -12.34 7.31
C LYS A 69 -5.09 -13.47 6.26
N ASP A 70 -5.86 -13.33 5.19
CA ASP A 70 -5.88 -14.25 4.06
C ASP A 70 -5.10 -13.64 2.89
N LYS A 71 -3.92 -14.19 2.62
CA LYS A 71 -3.03 -13.72 1.56
C LYS A 71 -3.56 -14.03 0.16
N ALA A 72 -4.26 -15.16 0.00
CA ALA A 72 -4.84 -15.51 -1.29
C ALA A 72 -6.03 -14.58 -1.63
N ALA A 73 -6.79 -14.16 -0.61
CA ALA A 73 -7.82 -13.14 -0.78
C ALA A 73 -7.23 -11.78 -1.18
N TYR A 74 -6.09 -11.40 -0.61
CA TYR A 74 -5.35 -10.21 -1.04
C TYR A 74 -4.91 -10.33 -2.49
N ASP A 75 -4.26 -11.44 -2.86
CA ASP A 75 -3.74 -11.65 -4.21
C ASP A 75 -4.87 -11.56 -5.26
N LYS A 76 -6.02 -12.18 -4.97
CA LYS A 76 -7.22 -12.07 -5.82
C LYS A 76 -7.73 -10.62 -5.93
N ALA A 77 -7.78 -9.89 -4.82
CA ALA A 77 -8.23 -8.50 -4.82
C ALA A 77 -7.28 -7.58 -5.60
N ALA A 78 -5.96 -7.78 -5.44
CA ALA A 78 -4.93 -7.03 -6.15
C ALA A 78 -4.99 -7.30 -7.66
N THR A 79 -5.06 -8.57 -8.09
CA THR A 79 -5.25 -8.93 -9.52
C THR A 79 -6.54 -8.36 -10.10
N ASN A 80 -7.64 -8.37 -9.35
CA ASN A 80 -8.87 -7.75 -9.82
C ASN A 80 -8.70 -6.24 -10.00
N LEU A 81 -8.03 -5.57 -9.06
CA LEU A 81 -7.83 -4.13 -9.13
C LEU A 81 -6.90 -3.74 -10.29
N THR A 82 -5.81 -4.47 -10.53
CA THR A 82 -4.93 -4.21 -11.70
C THR A 82 -5.71 -4.34 -13.01
N GLY A 83 -6.55 -5.37 -13.16
CA GLY A 83 -7.41 -5.52 -14.33
C GLY A 83 -8.43 -4.38 -14.52
N LEU A 84 -8.94 -3.79 -13.43
CA LEU A 84 -9.78 -2.59 -13.51
C LEU A 84 -9.00 -1.36 -14.00
N PHE A 85 -7.75 -1.20 -13.57
CA PHE A 85 -6.86 -0.14 -14.06
C PHE A 85 -6.54 -0.31 -15.54
N GLU A 86 -6.15 -1.52 -15.99
CA GLU A 86 -5.88 -1.84 -17.39
C GLU A 86 -7.10 -1.55 -18.29
N LYS A 87 -8.27 -2.02 -17.89
CA LYS A 87 -9.53 -1.77 -18.61
C LYS A 87 -9.85 -0.28 -18.71
N ASN A 88 -9.59 0.48 -17.64
CA ASN A 88 -9.81 1.93 -17.67
C ASN A 88 -8.80 2.63 -18.58
N PHE A 89 -7.55 2.16 -18.59
CA PHE A 89 -6.46 2.76 -19.36
C PHE A 89 -6.62 2.54 -20.86
N ALA A 90 -7.23 1.43 -21.31
CA ALA A 90 -7.46 1.12 -22.73
C ALA A 90 -8.25 2.17 -23.55
N LYS A 91 -8.78 3.21 -22.89
CA LYS A 91 -9.49 4.33 -23.52
C LYS A 91 -8.58 5.51 -23.88
N PHE A 92 -7.33 5.50 -23.41
CA PHE A 92 -6.33 6.54 -23.60
C PHE A 92 -5.17 6.00 -24.43
#